data_AF-A0A527FZZ9-F1
#
_entry.id   AF-A0A527FZZ9-F1
#
_cell.length_a   1.000
_cell.length_b   1.000
_cell.length_c   1.000
_cell.angle_alpha   90.00
_cell.angle_beta   90.00
_cell.angle_gamma   90.00
#
_symmetry.space_group_name_H-M   'P 1'
#
loop_
_entity.id
_entity.type
_entity.pdbx_description
1 polymer ?
#
loop_
_entity_poly.entity_id
_entity_poly.type
_entity_poly.pdbx_seq_one_letter_code
_entity_poly.pdbx_strand_id
1 'polypeptide(L)'
;RAYLALVWGIPQRPTGRVDAPLGRAADRVRRAVVPEGRDDARHAVTHFAVQERFGESQQEFATASLVECRLETGRTHQIRVHMAHIGHPVIGDP
;
A
#
# COMPACT_ATOMS: atom_id res chain seq x y z
N ARG A 1 -2.58 -13.01 7.02
CA ARG A 1 -3.75 -12.97 6.10
C ARG A 1 -3.27 -12.46 4.74
N ALA A 2 -3.81 -12.94 3.62
CA ALA A 2 -3.39 -12.54 2.28
C ALA A 2 -4.56 -11.91 1.51
N TYR A 3 -4.26 -10.89 0.70
CA TYR A 3 -5.22 -10.13 -0.10
C TYR A 3 -4.61 -9.83 -1.47
N LEU A 4 -5.42 -9.78 -2.51
CA LEU A 4 -5.02 -9.22 -3.81
C LEU A 4 -5.48 -7.78 -3.89
N ALA A 5 -4.59 -6.89 -4.31
CA ALA A 5 -4.87 -5.48 -4.52
C ALA A 5 -4.42 -5.08 -5.93
N LEU A 6 -5.29 -4.43 -6.68
CA LEU A 6 -4.92 -3.77 -7.92
C LEU A 6 -4.43 -2.36 -7.56
N VAL A 7 -3.20 -2.02 -7.95
CA VAL A 7 -2.57 -0.74 -7.62
C VAL A 7 -2.10 -0.01 -8.87
N TRP A 8 -2.03 1.31 -8.77
CA TRP A 8 -1.46 2.15 -9.83
C TRP A 8 0.06 2.01 -9.89
N GLY A 9 0.60 2.00 -11.11
CA GLY A 9 2.01 1.79 -11.38
C GLY A 9 2.49 0.37 -11.12
N ILE A 10 3.79 0.18 -11.28
CA ILE A 10 4.48 -1.10 -11.09
C ILE A 10 5.59 -0.87 -10.06
N PRO A 11 5.53 -1.50 -8.88
CA PRO A 11 6.63 -1.45 -7.92
C PRO A 11 7.94 -1.88 -8.58
N GLN A 12 8.98 -1.05 -8.44
CA GLN A 12 10.30 -1.34 -9.02
C GLN A 12 10.87 -2.68 -8.53
N ARG A 13 10.61 -3.00 -7.25
CA ARG A 13 10.92 -4.31 -6.68
C ARG A 13 9.66 -5.17 -6.73
N PRO A 14 9.71 -6.37 -7.35
CA PRO A 14 8.55 -7.24 -7.46
C PRO A 14 8.10 -7.82 -6.12
N THR A 15 8.96 -7.81 -5.10
CA THR A 15 8.61 -8.18 -3.73
C THR A 15 9.21 -7.19 -2.75
N GLY A 16 8.60 -7.06 -1.57
CA GLY A 16 9.11 -6.21 -0.52
C GLY A 16 8.29 -6.22 0.75
N ARG A 17 8.73 -5.40 1.70
CA ARG A 17 8.09 -5.19 3.00
C ARG A 17 7.89 -3.69 3.19
N VAL A 18 6.67 -3.30 3.54
CA VAL A 18 6.36 -1.95 4.03
C VAL A 18 6.22 -2.05 5.54
N ASP A 19 7.23 -1.53 6.24
CA ASP A 19 7.25 -1.40 7.69
C ASP A 19 7.17 0.08 8.04
N ALA A 20 5.95 0.54 8.24
CA ALA A 20 5.68 1.95 8.48
C ALA A 20 4.46 2.06 9.39
N PRO A 21 4.58 2.67 10.58
CA PRO A 21 3.49 2.71 11.53
C PRO A 21 2.34 3.57 11.02
N LEU A 22 1.12 3.17 11.38
CA LEU A 22 -0.10 3.86 11.00
C LEU A 22 -0.69 4.64 12.18
N GLY A 23 -1.18 5.83 11.90
CA GLY A 23 -1.87 6.70 12.85
C GLY A 23 -3.05 7.41 12.18
N ARG A 24 -3.67 8.35 12.89
CA ARG A 24 -4.70 9.23 12.31
C ARG A 24 -4.06 10.31 11.44
N ALA A 25 -4.62 10.56 10.27
CA ALA A 25 -4.25 11.70 9.44
C ALA A 25 -4.61 13.04 10.11
N ALA A 26 -4.17 14.15 9.52
CA ALA A 26 -4.42 15.50 10.04
C ALA A 26 -5.92 15.83 10.14
N ASP A 27 -6.72 15.38 9.16
CA ASP A 27 -8.18 15.54 9.15
C ASP A 27 -8.92 14.54 10.06
N ARG A 28 -8.19 13.71 10.82
CA ARG A 28 -8.62 12.72 11.83
C ARG A 28 -9.62 11.65 11.36
N VAL A 29 -10.26 11.81 10.21
CA VAL A 29 -11.16 10.85 9.56
C VAL A 29 -10.34 9.74 8.88
N ARG A 30 -9.20 10.09 8.29
CA ARG A 30 -8.37 9.14 7.53
C ARG A 30 -7.24 8.53 8.35
N ARG A 31 -6.68 7.45 7.83
CA ARG A 31 -5.45 6.81 8.32
C ARG A 31 -4.29 7.21 7.40
N ALA A 32 -3.12 7.39 7.98
CA ALA A 32 -1.89 7.69 7.25
C ALA A 32 -0.69 7.00 7.92
N VAL A 33 0.41 6.88 7.18
CA VAL A 33 1.71 6.61 7.80
C VAL A 33 2.10 7.82 8.64
N VAL A 34 2.59 7.58 9.85
CA VAL A 34 2.98 8.62 10.81
C VAL A 34 4.38 8.34 11.35
N PRO A 35 5.06 9.30 12.00
CA PRO A 35 6.33 9.03 12.69
C PRO A 35 6.16 8.06 13.87
N GLU A 36 7.17 7.21 14.14
CA GLU A 36 7.15 6.19 15.21
C GLU A 36 6.95 6.75 16.62
N GLY A 37 7.34 8.01 16.88
CA GLY A 37 7.20 8.66 18.19
C GLY A 37 5.84 9.31 18.46
N ARG A 38 4.88 9.24 17.53
CA ARG A 38 3.56 9.85 17.73
C ARG A 38 2.69 8.98 18.64
N ASP A 39 1.94 9.58 19.57
CA ASP A 39 1.13 8.86 20.57
C ASP A 39 0.17 7.80 19.98
N ASP A 40 -0.38 8.05 18.80
CA ASP A 40 -1.31 7.15 18.11
C ASP A 40 -0.66 6.32 17.01
N ALA A 41 0.67 6.35 16.90
CA ALA A 41 1.42 5.48 16.00
C ALA A 41 1.22 4.03 16.43
N ARG A 42 0.86 3.19 15.47
CA ARG A 42 0.68 1.76 15.67
C ARG A 42 1.52 1.02 14.65
N HIS A 43 2.39 0.15 15.14
CA HIS A 43 3.22 -0.70 14.31
C HIS A 43 2.35 -1.45 13.29
N ALA A 44 2.79 -1.39 12.03
CA ALA A 44 2.07 -1.91 10.89
C ALA A 44 3.05 -2.42 9.83
N VAL A 45 2.89 -3.69 9.44
CA VAL A 45 3.76 -4.38 8.51
C VAL A 45 2.94 -5.12 7.45
N THR A 46 3.23 -4.80 6.19
CA THR A 46 2.65 -5.46 5.01
C THR A 46 3.79 -5.98 4.12
N HIS A 47 3.78 -7.28 3.84
CA HIS A 47 4.64 -7.87 2.81
C HIS A 47 3.89 -7.85 1.49
N PHE A 48 4.55 -7.51 0.39
CA PHE A 48 3.91 -7.44 -0.92
C PHE A 48 4.70 -8.23 -1.97
N ALA A 49 3.97 -8.77 -2.94
CA ALA A 49 4.53 -9.44 -4.11
C ALA A 49 3.68 -9.16 -5.36
N VAL A 50 4.28 -8.56 -6.38
CA VAL A 50 3.67 -8.33 -7.70
C VAL A 50 3.40 -9.67 -8.37
N GLN A 51 2.15 -9.90 -8.73
CA GLN A 51 1.68 -11.10 -9.42
C GLN A 51 1.56 -10.86 -10.93
N GLU A 52 0.98 -9.72 -11.32
CA GLU A 52 0.74 -9.37 -12.73
C GLU A 52 0.99 -7.88 -12.97
N ARG A 53 1.37 -7.55 -14.21
CA ARG A 53 1.64 -6.17 -14.67
C ARG A 53 0.75 -5.84 -15.86
N PHE A 54 0.23 -4.63 -15.88
CA PHE A 54 -0.67 -4.13 -16.91
C PHE A 54 -0.14 -2.81 -17.49
N GLY A 55 -0.30 -2.62 -18.80
CA GLY A 55 0.02 -1.37 -19.49
C GLY A 55 1.51 -1.07 -19.69
N GLU A 56 2.44 -1.94 -19.25
CA GLU A 56 3.89 -1.71 -19.34
C GLU A 56 4.39 -1.53 -20.78
N SER A 57 3.75 -2.20 -21.74
CA SER A 57 4.11 -2.14 -23.17
C SER A 57 3.26 -1.17 -24.00
N GLN A 58 2.30 -0.48 -23.40
CA GLN A 58 1.33 0.34 -24.11
C GLN A 58 1.41 1.80 -23.66
N GLN A 59 2.07 2.64 -24.46
CA GLN A 59 2.35 4.04 -24.11
C GLN A 59 1.09 4.91 -23.89
N GLU A 60 -0.05 4.49 -24.43
CA GLU A 60 -1.33 5.21 -24.31
C GLU A 60 -2.10 4.89 -23.02
N PHE A 61 -1.75 3.81 -22.30
CA PHE A 61 -2.48 3.38 -21.12
C PHE A 61 -1.69 3.61 -19.83
N ALA A 62 -2.42 3.92 -18.76
CA ALA A 62 -1.84 3.98 -17.42
C ALA A 62 -1.33 2.60 -16.98
N THR A 63 -0.19 2.58 -16.30
CA THR A 63 0.39 1.34 -15.77
C THR A 63 -0.30 0.94 -14.47
N ALA A 64 -0.47 -0.36 -14.27
CA ALA A 64 -1.03 -0.93 -13.05
C ALA A 64 -0.41 -2.30 -12.76
N SER A 65 -0.58 -2.78 -11.53
CA SER A 65 -0.13 -4.12 -11.14
C SER A 65 -1.09 -4.78 -10.16
N LEU A 66 -1.22 -6.10 -10.29
CA LEU A 66 -1.87 -6.94 -9.30
C LEU A 66 -0.83 -7.33 -8.26
N VAL A 67 -1.08 -6.99 -7.00
CA VAL A 67 -0.14 -7.21 -5.90
C VAL A 67 -0.80 -8.07 -4.83
N GLU A 68 -0.15 -9.16 -4.45
CA GLU A 68 -0.50 -9.90 -3.26
C GLU A 68 0.09 -9.20 -2.03
N CYS A 69 -0.79 -8.81 -1.11
CA CYS A 69 -0.46 -8.18 0.16
C CYS A 69 -0.69 -9.15 1.31
N ARG A 70 0.38 -9.56 1.99
CA ARG A 70 0.34 -10.38 3.21
C ARG A 70 0.52 -9.50 4.44
N LEU A 71 -0.53 -9.48 5.25
CA LEU A 71 -0.57 -8.75 6.50
C LEU A 71 0.10 -9.56 7.63
N GLU A 72 1.19 -9.02 8.16
CA GLU A 72 1.80 -9.47 9.43
C GLU A 72 1.05 -8.85 10.61
N THR A 73 0.64 -7.58 10.47
CA THR A 73 -0.26 -6.88 11.41
C THR A 73 -1.62 -6.59 10.77
N GLY A 74 -2.67 -6.42 11.57
CA GLY A 74 -4.01 -6.07 11.09
C GLY A 74 -4.47 -4.69 11.56
N ARG A 75 -4.05 -3.60 10.90
CA ARG A 75 -4.54 -2.24 11.18
C ARG A 75 -5.65 -1.82 10.20
N THR A 76 -6.51 -0.90 10.63
CA THR A 76 -7.55 -0.32 9.77
C THR A 76 -6.92 0.33 8.54
N HIS A 77 -7.45 -0.01 7.35
CA HIS A 77 -6.99 0.50 6.05
C HIS A 77 -5.50 0.25 5.74
N GLN A 78 -4.86 -0.72 6.40
CA GLN A 78 -3.41 -0.90 6.34
C GLN A 78 -2.86 -1.01 4.90
N ILE A 79 -3.43 -1.92 4.10
CA ILE A 79 -2.98 -2.14 2.71
C ILE A 79 -3.09 -0.84 1.91
N ARG A 80 -4.27 -0.20 1.93
CA ARG A 80 -4.56 1.06 1.23
C ARG A 80 -3.51 2.13 1.55
N VAL A 81 -3.27 2.38 2.83
CA VAL A 81 -2.32 3.40 3.31
C VAL A 81 -0.88 3.04 2.97
N HIS A 82 -0.45 1.78 3.15
CA HIS A 82 0.92 1.35 2.83
C HIS A 82 1.21 1.41 1.33
N MET A 83 0.27 0.94 0.51
CA MET A 83 0.41 0.94 -0.95
C MET A 83 0.48 2.39 -1.48
N ALA A 84 -0.37 3.29 -0.98
CA ALA A 84 -0.27 4.72 -1.28
C ALA A 84 1.06 5.33 -0.79
N HIS A 85 1.53 4.95 0.40
CA HIS A 85 2.79 5.47 0.98
C HIS A 85 4.02 5.13 0.13
N ILE A 86 4.05 3.94 -0.49
CA ILE A 86 5.14 3.55 -1.41
C ILE A 86 4.93 4.05 -2.86
N GLY A 87 3.93 4.90 -3.09
CA GLY A 87 3.66 5.50 -4.41
C GLY A 87 2.79 4.67 -5.35
N HIS A 88 2.18 3.59 -4.85
CA HIS A 88 1.35 2.67 -5.63
C HIS A 88 -0.05 2.54 -5.01
N PRO A 89 -0.88 3.60 -5.00
CA PRO A 89 -2.19 3.56 -4.35
C PRO A 89 -3.12 2.51 -4.99
N VAL A 90 -4.00 1.95 -4.17
CA VAL A 90 -5.02 0.99 -4.63
C VAL A 90 -5.97 1.68 -5.61
N ILE A 91 -6.27 1.02 -6.72
CA ILE A 91 -7.18 1.56 -7.74
C ILE A 91 -8.59 1.66 -7.16
N GLY A 92 -9.24 2.81 -7.38
CA GLY A 92 -10.59 3.09 -6.87
C GLY A 92 -10.63 3.47 -5.39
N ASP A 93 -9.48 3.71 -4.76
CA ASP A 93 -9.37 4.22 -3.39
C ASP A 93 -9.53 5.76 -3.36
N PRO A 94 -10.57 6.32 -2.72
CA PRO A 94 -10.84 7.77 -2.66
C PRO A 94 -10.03 8.55 -1.61
#